data_AF-A0A9E0XPK2-F1
#
_entry.id   AF-A0A9E0XPK2-F1
#
_cell.length_a   1.000
_cell.length_b   1.000
_cell.length_c   1.000
_cell.angle_alpha   90.00
_cell.angle_beta   90.00
_cell.angle_gamma   90.00
#
_symmetry.space_group_name_H-M   'P 1'
#
loop_
_entity.id
_entity.type
_entity.pdbx_description
1 polymer ?
#
loop_
_entity_poly.entity_id
_entity_poly.type
_entity_poly.pdbx_seq_one_letter_code
_entity_poly.pdbx_strand_id
1 'polypeptide(L)'
;MSTTEPLRPRSPVVTPALRRLLATVLVLFGLLAVNSLYLVGISGAESLTGRNLQTPGYLYMFLAHLGLGLLIVVPALAFGALHLRRAFRLPNRYAVRAGIALYVVVVLLILSGLLLTRFEGLEIDDQRVRAVAYWIHVLTPLAAIWLFVLHRLAGPSLNWRSGLVWSTGTLALGAGAVALHLATLEPEPGWVRGFEPALVQQPASGPLPVARLNSDAVCAECHADIAERHKASVHRLSSFNNPAYRASIDETRRVLLERDGKVAAARLCASCHDPVPLYSGRFDDPAYDPDSDPGSRAGITCMTCHAVDAIGSPRGNADYRLSDPPPYPFDGADNPLLKTLNRQLIRAKPELHKQSLLKPLHKSAEFCSTCHKVHLPEALNHYRWLRGQNHYDSFLMSGVSGHRVDSFYYPPKAKAGCADCHMP
;
A
#
# COMPACT_ATOMS: atom_id res chain seq x y z
N MET A 1 -7.85 -80.83 -1.21
CA MET A 1 -6.95 -80.00 -0.38
C MET A 1 -6.89 -78.61 -0.99
N SER A 2 -7.69 -77.68 -0.47
CA SER A 2 -7.67 -76.27 -0.88
C SER A 2 -6.69 -75.55 0.04
N THR A 3 -5.53 -75.17 -0.48
CA THR A 3 -4.53 -74.38 0.24
C THR A 3 -4.98 -72.93 0.23
N THR A 4 -5.65 -72.49 1.30
CA THR A 4 -5.86 -71.06 1.58
C THR A 4 -4.52 -70.45 1.96
N GLU A 5 -3.85 -69.87 0.98
CA GLU A 5 -2.68 -69.02 1.17
C GLU A 5 -3.07 -67.81 2.06
N PRO A 6 -2.35 -67.53 3.15
CA PRO A 6 -2.68 -66.41 4.01
C PRO A 6 -2.41 -65.10 3.24
N LEU A 7 -3.48 -64.33 3.01
CA LEU A 7 -3.42 -62.98 2.44
C LEU A 7 -2.38 -62.14 3.20
N ARG A 8 -1.23 -61.87 2.56
CA ARG A 8 -0.21 -60.96 3.12
C ARG A 8 -0.90 -59.64 3.50
N PRO A 9 -0.72 -59.13 4.74
CA PRO A 9 -1.30 -57.86 5.12
C PRO A 9 -0.80 -56.78 4.16
N ARG A 10 -1.71 -56.18 3.40
CA ARG A 10 -1.38 -55.10 2.47
C ARG A 10 -0.69 -54.00 3.26
N SER A 11 0.55 -53.69 2.88
CA SER A 11 1.31 -52.60 3.50
C SER A 11 0.47 -51.32 3.51
N PRO A 12 0.40 -50.59 4.64
CA PRO A 12 -0.41 -49.38 4.72
C PRO A 12 0.05 -48.35 3.69
N VAL A 13 -0.93 -47.77 2.98
CA VAL A 13 -0.70 -46.78 1.91
C VAL A 13 0.08 -45.57 2.43
N VAL A 14 -0.22 -45.16 3.67
CA VAL A 14 0.48 -44.10 4.39
C VAL A 14 1.55 -44.74 5.29
N THR A 15 2.79 -44.75 4.81
CA THR A 15 3.96 -45.20 5.58
C THR A 15 4.27 -44.24 6.73
N PRO A 16 5.11 -44.63 7.72
CA PRO A 16 5.53 -43.73 8.79
C PRO A 16 6.13 -42.41 8.28
N ALA A 17 6.94 -42.45 7.21
CA ALA A 17 7.49 -41.26 6.57
C ALA A 17 6.40 -40.37 5.94
N LEU A 18 5.45 -40.96 5.20
CA LEU A 18 4.32 -40.22 4.64
C LEU A 18 3.40 -39.64 5.73
N ARG A 19 3.31 -40.29 6.89
CA ARG A 19 2.54 -39.80 8.03
C ARG A 19 3.17 -38.53 8.62
N ARG A 20 4.50 -38.48 8.76
CA ARG A 20 5.20 -37.26 9.19
C ARG A 20 5.00 -36.13 8.17
N LEU A 21 5.16 -36.44 6.89
CA LEU A 21 4.96 -35.45 5.82
C LEU A 21 3.51 -34.92 5.80
N LEU A 22 2.51 -35.79 5.93
CA LEU A 22 1.12 -35.38 6.07
C LEU A 22 0.90 -34.48 7.29
N ALA A 23 1.49 -34.83 8.44
CA ALA A 23 1.39 -34.00 9.64
C ALA A 23 1.98 -32.60 9.39
N THR A 24 3.14 -32.51 8.74
CA THR A 24 3.73 -31.22 8.33
C THR A 24 2.79 -30.43 7.42
N VAL A 25 2.21 -31.06 6.40
CA VAL A 25 1.26 -30.40 5.49
C VAL A 25 0.02 -29.90 6.25
N LEU A 26 -0.55 -30.71 7.14
CA LEU A 26 -1.73 -30.33 7.91
C LEU A 26 -1.45 -29.19 8.90
N VAL A 27 -0.28 -29.19 9.55
CA VAL A 27 0.12 -28.09 10.45
C VAL A 27 0.28 -26.80 9.67
N LEU A 28 1.01 -26.82 8.55
CA LEU A 28 1.19 -25.64 7.70
C LEU A 28 -0.15 -25.14 7.13
N PHE A 29 -1.03 -26.05 6.70
CA PHE A 29 -2.37 -25.72 6.24
C PHE A 29 -3.20 -25.07 7.36
N GLY A 30 -3.13 -25.58 8.59
CA GLY A 30 -3.82 -24.99 9.74
C GLY A 30 -3.35 -23.57 10.04
N LEU A 31 -2.03 -23.33 10.03
CA LEU A 31 -1.47 -21.98 10.21
C LEU A 31 -1.91 -21.03 9.09
N LEU A 32 -1.85 -21.49 7.83
CA LEU A 32 -2.35 -20.74 6.68
C LEU A 32 -3.85 -20.45 6.78
N ALA A 33 -4.66 -21.37 7.30
CA ALA A 33 -6.09 -21.17 7.47
C ALA A 33 -6.38 -20.06 8.50
N VAL A 34 -5.73 -20.08 9.68
CA VAL A 34 -5.85 -19.01 10.69
C VAL A 34 -5.45 -17.66 10.07
N ASN A 35 -4.29 -17.63 9.41
CA ASN A 35 -3.78 -16.43 8.78
C ASN A 35 -4.71 -15.90 7.66
N SER A 36 -5.26 -16.78 6.83
CA SER A 36 -6.19 -16.42 5.76
C SER A 36 -7.51 -15.88 6.30
N LEU A 37 -8.05 -16.46 7.37
CA LEU A 37 -9.25 -15.93 8.05
C LEU A 37 -9.02 -14.50 8.55
N TYR A 38 -7.83 -14.23 9.12
CA TYR A 38 -7.46 -12.87 9.50
C TYR A 38 -7.40 -11.93 8.29
N LEU A 39 -6.69 -12.30 7.21
CA LEU A 39 -6.52 -11.45 6.03
C LEU A 39 -7.86 -11.15 5.33
N VAL A 40 -8.70 -12.17 5.16
CA VAL A 40 -10.04 -12.03 4.58
C VAL A 40 -10.95 -11.22 5.52
N GLY A 41 -10.85 -11.44 6.83
CA GLY A 41 -11.61 -10.70 7.83
C GLY A 41 -11.35 -9.19 7.77
N ILE A 42 -10.08 -8.78 7.75
CA ILE A 42 -9.71 -7.36 7.63
C ILE A 42 -10.12 -6.80 6.26
N SER A 43 -9.89 -7.53 5.17
CA SER A 43 -10.27 -7.08 3.82
C SER A 43 -11.79 -6.92 3.67
N GLY A 44 -12.56 -7.81 4.31
CA GLY A 44 -14.02 -7.72 4.40
C GLY A 44 -14.48 -6.53 5.23
N ALA A 45 -13.86 -6.29 6.39
CA ALA A 45 -14.16 -5.13 7.23
C ALA A 45 -13.87 -3.80 6.52
N GLU A 46 -12.76 -3.71 5.77
CA GLU A 46 -12.44 -2.56 4.92
C GLU A 46 -13.51 -2.35 3.85
N SER A 47 -13.94 -3.42 3.17
CA SER A 47 -14.99 -3.34 2.15
C SER A 47 -16.35 -2.87 2.70
N LEU A 48 -16.66 -3.23 3.96
CA LEU A 48 -17.90 -2.83 4.63
C LEU A 48 -17.85 -1.39 5.17
N THR A 49 -16.69 -0.94 5.65
CA THR A 49 -16.54 0.37 6.29
C THR A 49 -16.10 1.47 5.35
N GLY A 50 -15.50 1.12 4.20
CA GLY A 50 -14.85 2.07 3.29
C GLY A 50 -13.57 2.71 3.87
N ARG A 51 -13.11 2.27 5.05
CA ARG A 51 -11.88 2.75 5.71
C ARG A 51 -10.73 1.81 5.39
N ASN A 52 -9.55 2.36 5.15
CA ASN A 52 -8.34 1.55 5.04
C ASN A 52 -7.99 0.95 6.41
N LEU A 53 -7.97 -0.38 6.50
CA LEU A 53 -7.66 -1.11 7.74
C LEU A 53 -6.35 -1.90 7.63
N GLN A 54 -5.61 -1.74 6.53
CA GLN A 54 -4.37 -2.46 6.23
C GLN A 54 -3.18 -1.75 6.90
N THR A 55 -3.00 -2.01 8.19
CA THR A 55 -1.87 -1.49 8.97
C THR A 55 -0.55 -2.21 8.63
N PRO A 56 0.62 -1.72 9.08
CA PRO A 56 1.87 -2.49 8.99
C PRO A 56 1.74 -3.91 9.57
N GLY A 57 0.96 -4.11 10.63
CA GLY A 57 0.66 -5.42 11.20
C GLY A 57 -0.07 -6.36 10.23
N TYR A 58 -1.05 -5.84 9.47
CA TYR A 58 -1.71 -6.58 8.40
C TYR A 58 -0.71 -7.03 7.33
N LEU A 59 0.23 -6.17 6.96
CA LEU A 59 1.26 -6.50 5.96
C LEU A 59 2.26 -7.53 6.46
N TYR A 60 2.60 -7.54 7.76
CA TYR A 60 3.38 -8.64 8.34
C TYR A 60 2.63 -9.97 8.31
N MET A 61 1.32 -9.97 8.56
CA MET A 61 0.50 -11.16 8.42
C MET A 61 0.39 -11.61 6.97
N PHE A 62 0.33 -10.69 6.01
CA PHE A 62 0.39 -11.02 4.58
C PHE A 62 1.76 -11.59 4.19
N LEU A 63 2.87 -11.02 4.70
CA LEU A 63 4.20 -11.58 4.51
C LEU A 63 4.31 -13.01 5.10
N ALA A 64 3.73 -13.23 6.29
CA ALA A 64 3.65 -14.57 6.89
C ALA A 64 2.84 -15.54 6.01
N HIS A 65 1.75 -15.07 5.39
CA HIS A 65 0.99 -15.85 4.40
C HIS A 65 1.88 -16.31 3.25
N LEU A 66 2.63 -15.38 2.65
CA LEU A 66 3.54 -15.67 1.54
C LEU A 66 4.62 -16.68 1.96
N GLY A 67 5.25 -16.46 3.12
CA GLY A 67 6.29 -17.35 3.64
C GLY A 67 5.78 -18.76 3.93
N LEU A 68 4.64 -18.89 4.63
CA LEU A 68 4.00 -20.17 4.91
C LEU A 68 3.50 -20.85 3.62
N GLY A 69 2.98 -20.06 2.69
CA GLY A 69 2.53 -20.49 1.37
C GLY A 69 3.66 -21.11 0.57
N LEU A 70 4.82 -20.46 0.49
CA LEU A 70 6.02 -21.02 -0.16
C LEU A 70 6.52 -22.28 0.56
N LEU A 71 6.50 -22.28 1.90
CA LEU A 71 6.96 -23.41 2.71
C LEU A 71 6.10 -24.67 2.51
N ILE A 72 4.79 -24.54 2.29
CA ILE A 72 3.89 -25.69 2.11
C ILE A 72 3.97 -26.31 0.70
N VAL A 73 4.48 -25.58 -0.31
CA VAL A 73 4.52 -26.04 -1.72
C VAL A 73 5.19 -27.40 -1.86
N VAL A 74 6.45 -27.53 -1.45
CA VAL A 74 7.23 -28.76 -1.65
C VAL A 74 6.65 -29.93 -0.85
N PRO A 75 6.36 -29.79 0.47
CA PRO A 75 5.75 -30.87 1.24
C PRO A 75 4.39 -31.34 0.69
N ALA A 76 3.52 -30.42 0.27
CA ALA A 76 2.19 -30.76 -0.25
C ALA A 76 2.28 -31.51 -1.59
N LEU A 77 3.09 -31.01 -2.52
CA LEU A 77 3.30 -31.65 -3.81
C LEU A 77 3.95 -33.03 -3.68
N ALA A 78 4.98 -33.14 -2.83
CA ALA A 78 5.66 -34.40 -2.56
C ALA A 78 4.72 -35.42 -1.89
N PHE A 79 3.93 -34.99 -0.89
CA PHE A 79 2.96 -35.86 -0.24
C PHE A 79 1.94 -36.40 -1.24
N GLY A 80 1.31 -35.52 -2.02
CA GLY A 80 0.30 -35.92 -2.99
C GLY A 80 0.84 -36.88 -4.05
N ALA A 81 2.02 -36.60 -4.62
CA ALA A 81 2.64 -37.46 -5.62
C ALA A 81 3.03 -38.86 -5.07
N LEU A 82 3.70 -38.89 -3.90
CA LEU A 82 4.13 -40.14 -3.28
C LEU A 82 2.95 -40.97 -2.76
N HIS A 83 1.92 -40.31 -2.22
CA HIS A 83 0.68 -40.96 -1.80
C HIS A 83 -0.06 -41.55 -3.00
N LEU A 84 -0.24 -40.77 -4.07
CA LEU A 84 -0.91 -41.22 -5.29
C LEU A 84 -0.18 -42.41 -5.92
N ARG A 85 1.16 -42.37 -6.01
CA ARG A 85 1.96 -43.50 -6.55
C ARG A 85 1.68 -44.82 -5.83
N ARG A 86 1.46 -44.78 -4.52
CA ARG A 86 1.11 -45.97 -3.71
C ARG A 86 -0.36 -46.34 -3.80
N ALA A 87 -1.24 -45.35 -3.93
CA ALA A 87 -2.70 -45.56 -3.91
C ALA A 87 -3.31 -45.89 -5.29
N PHE A 88 -2.62 -45.56 -6.39
CA PHE A 88 -3.20 -45.57 -7.75
C PHE A 88 -3.79 -46.92 -8.18
N ARG A 89 -3.19 -48.02 -7.73
CA ARG A 89 -3.62 -49.39 -8.08
C ARG A 89 -4.59 -50.01 -7.07
N LEU A 90 -5.05 -49.27 -6.06
CA LEU A 90 -5.99 -49.79 -5.09
C LEU A 90 -7.37 -50.02 -5.71
N PRO A 91 -8.11 -51.04 -5.25
CA PRO A 91 -9.41 -51.41 -5.82
C PRO A 91 -10.50 -50.37 -5.56
N ASN A 92 -10.38 -49.56 -4.51
CA ASN A 92 -11.34 -48.50 -4.20
C ASN A 92 -11.16 -47.30 -5.16
N ARG A 93 -11.83 -47.37 -6.32
CA ARG A 93 -11.72 -46.36 -7.38
C ARG A 93 -12.30 -45.01 -6.97
N TYR A 94 -13.31 -44.97 -6.10
CA TYR A 94 -13.88 -43.72 -5.59
C TYR A 94 -12.85 -42.94 -4.78
N ALA A 95 -12.19 -43.60 -3.81
CA ALA A 95 -11.14 -42.97 -3.01
C ALA A 95 -9.96 -42.47 -3.87
N VAL A 96 -9.56 -43.25 -4.90
CA VAL A 96 -8.49 -42.85 -5.82
C VAL A 96 -8.89 -41.63 -6.66
N ARG A 97 -10.10 -41.61 -7.25
CA ARG A 97 -10.59 -40.47 -8.04
C ARG A 97 -10.72 -39.20 -7.19
N ALA A 98 -11.28 -39.31 -5.98
CA ALA A 98 -11.37 -38.19 -5.04
C ALA A 98 -9.97 -37.68 -4.64
N GLY A 99 -9.00 -38.58 -4.45
CA GLY A 99 -7.61 -38.22 -4.16
C GLY A 99 -6.92 -37.50 -5.32
N ILE A 100 -7.14 -37.94 -6.56
CA ILE A 100 -6.63 -37.25 -7.76
C ILE A 100 -7.25 -35.85 -7.88
N ALA A 101 -8.58 -35.74 -7.72
CA ALA A 101 -9.26 -34.46 -7.77
C ALA A 101 -8.74 -33.49 -6.69
N LEU A 102 -8.57 -33.97 -5.46
CA LEU A 102 -7.96 -33.20 -4.37
C LEU A 102 -6.54 -32.73 -4.74
N TYR A 103 -5.70 -33.61 -5.29
CA TYR A 103 -4.34 -33.25 -5.67
C TYR A 103 -4.32 -32.18 -6.77
N VAL A 104 -5.19 -32.29 -7.78
CA VAL A 104 -5.34 -31.26 -8.82
C VAL A 104 -5.76 -29.92 -8.22
N VAL A 105 -6.73 -29.90 -7.29
CA VAL A 105 -7.15 -28.67 -6.61
C VAL A 105 -6.01 -28.06 -5.79
N VAL A 106 -5.21 -28.87 -5.10
CA VAL A 106 -4.01 -28.39 -4.38
C VAL A 106 -2.98 -27.79 -5.33
N VAL A 107 -2.75 -28.42 -6.49
CA VAL A 107 -1.86 -27.86 -7.53
C VAL A 107 -2.40 -26.52 -8.04
N LEU A 108 -3.70 -26.41 -8.31
CA LEU A 108 -4.32 -25.14 -8.72
C LEU A 108 -4.21 -24.06 -7.64
N LEU A 109 -4.36 -24.40 -6.37
CA LEU A 109 -4.16 -23.48 -5.25
C LEU A 109 -2.72 -22.95 -5.21
N ILE A 110 -1.73 -23.83 -5.38
CA ILE A 110 -0.31 -23.45 -5.41
C ILE A 110 0.00 -22.57 -6.63
N LEU A 111 -0.44 -22.97 -7.82
CA LEU A 111 -0.19 -22.22 -9.05
C LEU A 111 -0.84 -20.84 -9.00
N SER A 112 -2.08 -20.74 -8.54
CA SER A 112 -2.75 -19.45 -8.36
C SER A 112 -2.05 -18.57 -7.32
N GLY A 113 -1.56 -19.14 -6.22
CA GLY A 113 -0.78 -18.40 -5.22
C GLY A 113 0.54 -17.85 -5.78
N LEU A 114 1.32 -18.69 -6.46
CA LEU A 114 2.59 -18.29 -7.11
C LEU A 114 2.38 -17.25 -8.22
N LEU A 115 1.23 -17.29 -8.91
CA LEU A 115 0.89 -16.27 -9.90
C LEU A 115 0.59 -14.92 -9.25
N LEU A 116 -0.08 -14.92 -8.10
CA LEU A 116 -0.47 -13.72 -7.37
C LEU A 116 0.70 -13.07 -6.62
N THR A 117 1.79 -13.80 -6.33
CA THR A 117 2.95 -13.23 -5.64
C THR A 117 3.70 -12.20 -6.49
N ARG A 118 3.62 -12.26 -7.83
CA ARG A 118 4.28 -11.33 -8.77
C ARG A 118 5.78 -11.24 -8.53
N PHE A 119 6.48 -12.37 -8.60
CA PHE A 119 7.94 -12.37 -8.63
C PHE A 119 8.45 -11.64 -9.86
N GLU A 120 9.59 -10.98 -9.72
CA GLU A 120 10.27 -10.30 -10.82
C GLU A 120 10.44 -11.24 -12.03
N GLY A 121 10.00 -10.79 -13.21
CA GLY A 121 10.01 -11.56 -14.46
C GLY A 121 8.82 -12.53 -14.65
N LEU A 122 7.96 -12.71 -13.64
CA LEU A 122 6.72 -13.51 -13.71
C LEU A 122 5.47 -12.64 -13.42
N GLU A 123 5.58 -11.35 -13.68
CA GLU A 123 4.54 -10.37 -13.38
C GLU A 123 3.44 -10.45 -14.43
N ILE A 124 2.21 -10.68 -13.99
CA ILE A 124 1.02 -10.57 -14.84
C ILE A 124 0.29 -9.29 -14.46
N ASP A 125 0.27 -8.32 -15.37
CA ASP A 125 -0.39 -7.03 -15.15
C ASP A 125 -1.85 -6.99 -15.61
N ASP A 126 -2.29 -7.99 -16.38
CA ASP A 126 -3.68 -8.09 -16.82
C ASP A 126 -4.63 -8.28 -15.62
N GLN A 127 -5.50 -7.29 -15.42
CA GLN A 127 -6.44 -7.26 -14.30
C GLN A 127 -7.43 -8.44 -14.33
N ARG A 128 -7.85 -8.91 -15.50
CA ARG A 128 -8.78 -10.04 -15.64
C ARG A 128 -8.11 -11.33 -15.24
N VAL A 129 -6.88 -11.57 -15.71
CA VAL A 129 -6.12 -12.77 -15.36
C VAL A 129 -5.87 -12.82 -13.86
N ARG A 130 -5.46 -11.69 -13.26
CA ARG A 130 -5.28 -11.58 -11.81
C ARG A 130 -6.57 -11.83 -11.03
N ALA A 131 -7.70 -11.29 -11.49
CA ALA A 131 -9.00 -11.51 -10.85
C ALA A 131 -9.40 -12.99 -10.87
N VAL A 132 -9.20 -13.68 -12.00
CA VAL A 132 -9.45 -15.12 -12.11
C VAL A 132 -8.54 -15.91 -11.16
N ALA A 133 -7.24 -15.60 -11.15
CA ALA A 133 -6.28 -16.27 -10.26
C ALA A 133 -6.64 -16.04 -8.79
N TYR A 134 -7.03 -14.83 -8.41
CA TYR A 134 -7.51 -14.49 -7.08
C TYR A 134 -8.70 -15.36 -6.67
N TRP A 135 -9.74 -15.45 -7.51
CA TRP A 135 -10.91 -16.27 -7.18
C TRP A 135 -10.59 -17.76 -7.13
N ILE A 136 -9.72 -18.26 -8.00
CA ILE A 136 -9.21 -19.64 -7.89
C ILE A 136 -8.52 -19.82 -6.53
N HIS A 137 -7.64 -18.91 -6.13
CA HIS A 137 -6.90 -18.99 -4.88
C HIS A 137 -7.81 -18.93 -3.65
N VAL A 138 -8.90 -18.16 -3.69
CA VAL A 138 -9.88 -18.03 -2.60
C VAL A 138 -10.81 -19.24 -2.52
N LEU A 139 -11.24 -19.81 -3.65
CA LEU A 139 -12.23 -20.90 -3.67
C LEU A 139 -11.62 -22.29 -3.55
N THR A 140 -10.41 -22.51 -4.05
CA THR A 140 -9.76 -23.83 -4.03
C THR A 140 -9.48 -24.39 -2.63
N PRO A 141 -9.21 -23.60 -1.57
CA PRO A 141 -9.10 -24.14 -0.21
C PRO A 141 -10.41 -24.75 0.28
N LEU A 142 -11.56 -24.13 -0.03
CA LEU A 142 -12.88 -24.67 0.31
C LEU A 142 -13.15 -25.99 -0.42
N ALA A 143 -12.82 -26.04 -1.71
CA ALA A 143 -12.90 -27.26 -2.52
C ALA A 143 -11.95 -28.35 -2.00
N ALA A 144 -10.74 -27.99 -1.56
CA ALA A 144 -9.77 -28.93 -1.00
C ALA A 144 -10.26 -29.54 0.32
N ILE A 145 -10.82 -28.73 1.23
CA ILE A 145 -11.43 -29.22 2.48
C ILE A 145 -12.56 -30.20 2.17
N TRP A 146 -13.47 -29.83 1.27
CA TRP A 146 -14.58 -30.68 0.87
C TRP A 146 -14.12 -32.02 0.25
N LEU A 147 -13.22 -31.97 -0.73
CA LEU A 147 -12.67 -33.15 -1.38
C LEU A 147 -11.85 -34.03 -0.43
N PHE A 148 -11.16 -33.44 0.55
CA PHE A 148 -10.47 -34.17 1.60
C PHE A 148 -11.45 -34.97 2.47
N VAL A 149 -12.57 -34.37 2.87
CA VAL A 149 -13.62 -35.06 3.62
C VAL A 149 -14.18 -36.22 2.79
N LEU A 150 -14.53 -36.00 1.51
CA LEU A 150 -15.02 -37.06 0.63
C LEU A 150 -14.00 -38.19 0.44
N HIS A 151 -12.73 -37.85 0.25
CA HIS A 151 -11.64 -38.82 0.11
C HIS A 151 -11.49 -39.70 1.37
N ARG A 152 -11.66 -39.11 2.57
CA ARG A 152 -11.59 -39.84 3.84
C ARG A 152 -12.85 -40.64 4.16
N LEU A 153 -14.04 -40.16 3.79
CA LEU A 153 -15.29 -40.92 3.92
C LEU A 153 -15.28 -42.17 3.03
N ALA A 154 -14.68 -42.08 1.84
CA ALA A 154 -14.47 -43.24 0.97
C ALA A 154 -13.31 -44.14 1.44
N GLY A 155 -12.52 -43.73 2.44
CA GLY A 155 -11.32 -44.41 2.92
C GLY A 155 -11.37 -44.73 4.42
N PRO A 156 -10.23 -44.65 5.15
CA PRO A 156 -10.23 -44.81 6.60
C PRO A 156 -10.97 -43.67 7.30
N SER A 157 -11.74 -44.00 8.34
CA SER A 157 -12.60 -43.05 9.05
C SER A 157 -11.87 -41.79 9.54
N LEU A 158 -12.60 -40.67 9.55
CA LEU A 158 -12.16 -39.40 10.15
C LEU A 158 -12.38 -39.44 11.66
N ASN A 159 -11.42 -38.92 12.42
CA ASN A 159 -11.66 -38.59 13.82
C ASN A 159 -12.34 -37.22 13.89
N TRP A 160 -13.68 -37.23 13.90
CA TRP A 160 -14.50 -36.02 13.92
C TRP A 160 -14.26 -35.13 15.14
N ARG A 161 -13.87 -35.69 16.29
CA ARG A 161 -13.54 -34.88 17.47
C ARG A 161 -12.30 -34.03 17.22
N SER A 162 -11.24 -34.62 16.67
CA SER A 162 -10.03 -33.88 16.30
C SER A 162 -10.35 -32.83 15.23
N GLY A 163 -11.13 -33.19 14.21
CA GLY A 163 -11.58 -32.24 13.18
C GLY A 163 -12.32 -31.04 13.77
N LEU A 164 -13.25 -31.28 14.69
CA LEU A 164 -14.00 -30.22 15.36
C LEU A 164 -13.08 -29.30 16.18
N VAL A 165 -12.18 -29.88 16.99
CA VAL A 165 -11.23 -29.10 17.80
C VAL A 165 -10.34 -28.20 16.96
N TRP A 166 -9.81 -28.71 15.83
CA TRP A 166 -8.98 -27.90 14.94
C TRP A 166 -9.79 -26.82 14.23
N SER A 167 -11.00 -27.12 13.76
CA SER A 167 -11.87 -26.14 13.11
C SER A 167 -12.30 -25.03 14.07
N THR A 168 -12.72 -25.36 15.29
CA THR A 168 -13.11 -24.37 16.30
C THR A 168 -11.91 -23.53 16.74
N GLY A 169 -10.75 -24.15 16.96
CA GLY A 169 -9.52 -23.43 17.28
C GLY A 169 -9.11 -22.46 16.17
N THR A 170 -9.20 -22.90 14.90
CA THR A 170 -8.86 -22.06 13.74
C THR A 170 -9.77 -20.84 13.65
N LEU A 171 -11.09 -21.04 13.79
CA LEU A 171 -12.07 -19.96 13.76
C LEU A 171 -11.90 -19.01 14.94
N ALA A 172 -11.70 -19.52 16.16
CA ALA A 172 -11.52 -18.71 17.36
C ALA A 172 -10.24 -17.85 17.27
N LEU A 173 -9.12 -18.43 16.83
CA LEU A 173 -7.86 -17.69 16.66
C LEU A 173 -7.97 -16.64 15.55
N GLY A 174 -8.58 -16.99 14.40
CA GLY A 174 -8.79 -16.04 13.30
C GLY A 174 -9.67 -14.86 13.73
N ALA A 175 -10.81 -15.14 14.36
CA ALA A 175 -11.71 -14.11 14.87
C ALA A 175 -11.07 -13.25 15.97
N GLY A 176 -10.34 -13.88 16.90
CA GLY A 176 -9.59 -13.18 17.95
C GLY A 176 -8.52 -12.26 17.39
N ALA A 177 -7.80 -12.68 16.35
CA ALA A 177 -6.80 -11.85 15.67
C ALA A 177 -7.44 -10.64 14.97
N VAL A 178 -8.59 -10.83 14.31
CA VAL A 178 -9.35 -9.71 13.71
C VAL A 178 -9.84 -8.74 14.79
N ALA A 179 -10.43 -9.25 15.88
CA ALA A 179 -10.91 -8.42 16.98
C ALA A 179 -9.77 -7.61 17.63
N LEU A 180 -8.61 -8.25 17.87
CA LEU A 180 -7.43 -7.58 18.41
C LEU A 180 -6.92 -6.49 17.47
N HIS A 181 -6.85 -6.76 16.16
CA HIS A 181 -6.43 -5.77 15.18
C HIS A 181 -7.34 -4.55 15.17
N LEU A 182 -8.66 -4.76 15.18
CA LEU A 182 -9.63 -3.66 15.22
C LEU A 182 -9.57 -2.87 16.53
N ALA A 183 -9.30 -3.55 17.66
CA ALA A 183 -9.17 -2.91 18.97
C ALA A 183 -7.86 -2.13 19.14
N THR A 184 -6.85 -2.36 18.29
CA THR A 184 -5.53 -1.73 18.35
C THR A 184 -5.30 -0.71 17.23
N LEU A 185 -6.34 -0.38 16.46
CA LEU A 185 -6.25 0.70 15.48
C LEU A 185 -5.98 2.03 16.18
N GLU A 186 -4.92 2.72 15.76
CA GLU A 186 -4.62 4.03 16.29
C GLU A 186 -5.70 5.04 15.90
N PRO A 187 -6.08 5.94 16.82
CA PRO A 187 -6.97 7.05 16.49
C PRO A 187 -6.29 8.00 15.52
N GLU A 188 -7.10 8.74 14.76
CA GLU A 188 -6.59 9.83 13.92
C GLU A 188 -5.79 10.83 14.78
N PRO A 189 -4.62 11.30 14.31
CA PRO A 189 -3.85 12.28 15.05
C PRO A 189 -4.62 13.61 15.16
N GLY A 190 -4.35 14.36 16.23
CA GLY A 190 -4.69 15.78 16.28
C GLY A 190 -3.91 16.56 15.23
N TRP A 191 -4.45 17.68 14.75
CA TRP A 191 -3.86 18.49 13.69
C TRP A 191 -3.54 19.90 14.17
N VAL A 192 -2.37 20.41 13.80
CA VAL A 192 -1.91 21.76 14.15
C VAL A 192 -1.36 22.49 12.94
N ARG A 193 -1.47 23.82 12.94
CA ARG A 193 -0.76 24.69 12.00
C ARG A 193 0.61 25.04 12.56
N GLY A 194 1.61 24.25 12.19
CA GLY A 194 2.98 24.43 12.68
C GLY A 194 3.75 25.56 12.01
N PHE A 195 3.30 26.02 10.83
CA PHE A 195 4.09 26.88 9.94
C PHE A 195 3.39 28.17 9.54
N GLU A 196 2.61 28.76 10.45
CA GLU A 196 1.97 30.05 10.20
C GLU A 196 3.01 31.11 9.75
N PRO A 197 2.66 31.98 8.78
CA PRO A 197 1.31 32.24 8.27
C PRO A 197 0.85 31.32 7.13
N ALA A 198 1.63 30.30 6.74
CA ALA A 198 1.13 29.26 5.86
C ALA A 198 0.02 28.45 6.57
N LEU A 199 -0.94 27.96 5.81
CA LEU A 199 -2.10 27.26 6.35
C LEU A 199 -1.91 25.74 6.44
N VAL A 200 -0.71 25.25 6.10
CA VAL A 200 -0.36 23.83 6.12
C VAL A 200 -0.56 23.24 7.51
N GLN A 201 -1.16 22.06 7.53
CA GLN A 201 -1.44 21.31 8.74
C GLN A 201 -0.56 20.07 8.82
N GLN A 202 -0.08 19.77 10.02
CA GLN A 202 0.71 18.59 10.33
C GLN A 202 0.17 17.88 11.58
N PRO A 203 0.51 16.60 11.80
CA PRO A 203 0.16 15.91 13.02
C PRO A 203 0.71 16.64 14.25
N ALA A 204 -0.08 16.69 15.32
CA ALA A 204 0.33 17.28 16.59
C ALA A 204 1.53 16.54 17.23
N SER A 205 1.75 15.28 16.84
CA SER A 205 2.91 14.47 17.23
C SER A 205 4.22 14.92 16.57
N GLY A 206 4.17 15.72 15.50
CA GLY A 206 5.33 16.27 14.83
C GLY A 206 5.23 16.28 13.30
N PRO A 207 6.16 16.97 12.62
CA PRO A 207 6.25 17.00 11.17
C PRO A 207 6.59 15.63 10.58
N LEU A 208 6.25 15.45 9.29
CA LEU A 208 6.74 14.35 8.47
C LEU A 208 8.28 14.32 8.48
N PRO A 209 8.95 13.19 8.75
CA PRO A 209 10.40 13.12 8.73
C PRO A 209 11.00 13.49 7.37
N VAL A 210 12.08 14.28 7.37
CA VAL A 210 12.72 14.75 6.13
C VAL A 210 13.20 13.60 5.23
N ALA A 211 13.71 12.52 5.81
CA ALA A 211 14.13 11.34 5.05
C ALA A 211 12.97 10.71 4.26
N ARG A 212 11.74 10.83 4.77
CA ARG A 212 10.52 10.38 4.09
C ARG A 212 10.07 11.39 3.05
N LEU A 213 10.10 12.68 3.39
CA LEU A 213 9.71 13.76 2.48
C LEU A 213 10.65 13.87 1.27
N ASN A 214 11.94 13.58 1.43
CA ASN A 214 12.97 13.67 0.39
C ASN A 214 13.40 12.27 -0.12
N SER A 215 12.42 11.49 -0.60
CA SER A 215 12.61 10.08 -0.97
C SER A 215 12.40 9.78 -2.47
N ASP A 216 12.47 10.79 -3.34
CA ASP A 216 12.22 10.66 -4.79
C ASP A 216 13.05 9.55 -5.46
N ALA A 217 14.30 9.36 -5.00
CA ALA A 217 15.17 8.30 -5.50
C ALA A 217 14.59 6.90 -5.26
N VAL A 218 13.91 6.67 -4.13
CA VAL A 218 13.23 5.40 -3.83
C VAL A 218 12.02 5.22 -4.75
N CYS A 219 11.25 6.29 -5.00
CA CYS A 219 10.13 6.25 -5.93
C CYS A 219 10.59 5.91 -7.36
N ALA A 220 11.74 6.45 -7.78
CA ALA A 220 12.30 6.26 -9.12
C ALA A 220 12.70 4.80 -9.41
N GLU A 221 12.93 3.97 -8.40
CA GLU A 221 13.24 2.54 -8.57
C GLU A 221 12.10 1.76 -9.24
N CYS A 222 10.85 2.19 -9.04
CA CYS A 222 9.65 1.57 -9.63
C CYS A 222 8.92 2.50 -10.61
N HIS A 223 9.13 3.83 -10.52
CA HIS A 223 8.45 4.85 -11.32
C HIS A 223 9.43 5.70 -12.12
N ALA A 224 10.39 5.06 -12.79
CA ALA A 224 11.48 5.73 -13.51
C ALA A 224 10.99 6.79 -14.51
N ASP A 225 9.97 6.49 -15.31
CA ASP A 225 9.43 7.42 -16.32
C ASP A 225 8.84 8.69 -15.69
N ILE A 226 8.12 8.55 -14.57
CA ILE A 226 7.55 9.67 -13.84
C ILE A 226 8.66 10.48 -13.18
N ALA A 227 9.63 9.80 -12.58
CA ALA A 227 10.78 10.44 -11.95
C ALA A 227 11.58 11.29 -12.95
N GLU A 228 11.82 10.80 -14.16
CA GLU A 228 12.55 11.56 -15.17
C GLU A 228 11.77 12.79 -15.65
N ARG A 229 10.45 12.68 -15.83
CA ARG A 229 9.59 13.85 -16.15
C ARG A 229 9.54 14.86 -15.01
N HIS A 230 9.39 14.38 -13.77
CA HIS A 230 9.37 15.24 -12.58
C HIS A 230 10.70 15.97 -12.41
N LYS A 231 11.83 15.30 -12.67
CA LYS A 231 13.17 15.89 -12.56
C LYS A 231 13.35 17.18 -13.36
N ALA A 232 12.71 17.27 -14.53
CA ALA A 232 12.75 18.45 -15.40
C ALA A 232 11.63 19.47 -15.13
N SER A 233 10.72 19.19 -14.21
CA SER A 233 9.55 20.03 -13.95
C SER A 233 9.86 21.26 -13.09
N VAL A 234 9.04 22.31 -13.23
CA VAL A 234 9.08 23.48 -12.35
C VAL A 234 8.75 23.15 -10.89
N HIS A 235 8.09 22.02 -10.62
CA HIS A 235 7.85 21.53 -9.26
C HIS A 235 9.16 21.07 -8.62
N ARG A 236 9.97 20.28 -9.34
CA ARG A 236 11.30 19.87 -8.87
C ARG A 236 12.28 21.04 -8.80
N LEU A 237 12.10 22.02 -9.69
CA LEU A 237 12.90 23.23 -9.81
C LEU A 237 12.19 24.44 -9.16
N SER A 238 11.49 24.22 -8.04
CA SER A 238 10.72 25.27 -7.35
C SER A 238 11.48 25.95 -6.21
N SER A 239 12.59 25.39 -5.75
CA SER A 239 13.27 25.79 -4.52
C SER A 239 14.53 26.60 -4.81
N PHE A 240 15.56 26.53 -3.96
CA PHE A 240 16.81 27.29 -4.11
C PHE A 240 17.61 26.93 -5.39
N ASN A 241 17.20 25.88 -6.11
CA ASN A 241 17.69 25.52 -7.44
C ASN A 241 17.10 26.35 -8.59
N ASN A 242 16.21 27.30 -8.31
CA ASN A 242 15.62 28.22 -9.28
C ASN A 242 16.10 29.65 -9.03
N PRO A 243 16.88 30.27 -9.94
CA PRO A 243 17.45 31.59 -9.72
C PRO A 243 16.41 32.71 -9.48
N ALA A 244 15.25 32.65 -10.15
CA ALA A 244 14.22 33.67 -9.99
C ALA A 244 13.54 33.57 -8.61
N TYR A 245 13.28 32.35 -8.17
CA TYR A 245 12.77 32.09 -6.83
C TYR A 245 13.81 32.47 -5.77
N ARG A 246 15.07 32.02 -5.94
CA ARG A 246 16.18 32.29 -5.02
C ARG A 246 16.33 33.77 -4.72
N ALA A 247 16.36 34.61 -5.75
CA ALA A 247 16.45 36.06 -5.58
C ALA A 247 15.28 36.61 -4.74
N SER A 248 14.06 36.10 -4.96
CA SER A 248 12.87 36.55 -4.26
C SER A 248 12.85 36.12 -2.79
N ILE A 249 13.20 34.86 -2.51
CA ILE A 249 13.15 34.32 -1.14
C ILE A 249 14.30 34.86 -0.28
N ASP A 250 15.50 35.01 -0.84
CA ASP A 250 16.64 35.59 -0.12
C ASP A 250 16.34 37.04 0.28
N GLU A 251 15.83 37.84 -0.64
CA GLU A 251 15.45 39.23 -0.36
C GLU A 251 14.30 39.29 0.66
N THR A 252 13.29 38.44 0.52
CA THR A 252 12.17 38.37 1.49
C THR A 252 12.69 38.05 2.88
N ARG A 253 13.59 37.05 3.02
CA ARG A 253 14.18 36.68 4.30
C ARG A 253 15.02 37.81 4.88
N ARG A 254 15.83 38.50 4.07
CA ARG A 254 16.63 39.66 4.49
C ARG A 254 15.74 40.77 5.03
N VAL A 255 14.72 41.18 4.28
CA VAL A 255 13.78 42.23 4.67
C VAL A 255 13.00 41.86 5.94
N LEU A 256 12.54 40.61 6.06
CA LEU A 256 11.85 40.13 7.25
C LEU A 256 12.76 40.12 8.48
N LEU A 257 14.03 39.72 8.31
CA LEU A 257 14.99 39.72 9.41
C LEU A 257 15.29 41.15 9.87
N GLU A 258 15.52 42.07 8.95
CA GLU A 258 15.74 43.49 9.26
C GLU A 258 14.53 44.16 9.91
N ARG A 259 13.31 43.82 9.47
CA ARG A 259 12.06 44.42 9.94
C ARG A 259 11.55 43.82 11.26
N ASP A 260 11.57 42.50 11.37
CA ASP A 260 10.86 41.74 12.43
C ASP A 260 11.81 40.96 13.36
N GLY A 261 13.11 40.91 13.05
CA GLY A 261 14.09 40.10 13.78
C GLY A 261 13.93 38.59 13.59
N LYS A 262 13.06 38.16 12.65
CA LYS A 262 12.77 36.75 12.38
C LYS A 262 12.30 36.55 10.94
N VAL A 263 12.46 35.34 10.41
CA VAL A 263 12.09 34.99 9.04
C VAL A 263 10.77 34.22 8.93
N ALA A 264 10.03 34.05 10.04
CA ALA A 264 8.86 33.17 10.11
C ALA A 264 7.77 33.48 9.07
N ALA A 265 7.59 34.74 8.65
CA ALA A 265 6.62 35.06 7.59
C ALA A 265 6.98 34.46 6.22
N ALA A 266 8.27 34.14 5.96
CA ALA A 266 8.73 33.47 4.76
C ALA A 266 8.28 31.99 4.68
N ARG A 267 7.77 31.41 5.78
CA ARG A 267 7.15 30.08 5.77
C ARG A 267 6.00 29.99 4.75
N LEU A 268 5.33 31.11 4.46
CA LEU A 268 4.35 31.21 3.37
C LEU A 268 4.91 30.70 2.03
N CYS A 269 6.14 31.09 1.71
CA CYS A 269 6.83 30.66 0.50
C CYS A 269 7.28 29.20 0.63
N ALA A 270 7.89 28.87 1.76
CA ALA A 270 8.50 27.56 2.01
C ALA A 270 7.50 26.41 1.97
N SER A 271 6.25 26.62 2.42
CA SER A 271 5.23 25.57 2.36
C SER A 271 4.84 25.17 0.93
N CYS A 272 5.11 25.99 -0.08
CA CYS A 272 4.84 25.67 -1.48
C CYS A 272 6.13 25.47 -2.32
N HIS A 273 7.29 25.90 -1.83
CA HIS A 273 8.53 25.90 -2.62
C HIS A 273 9.67 25.11 -1.96
N ASP A 274 9.78 25.18 -0.62
CA ASP A 274 10.86 24.58 0.16
C ASP A 274 10.35 23.61 1.26
N PRO A 275 9.46 22.64 0.98
CA PRO A 275 8.96 21.72 2.00
C PRO A 275 10.07 20.99 2.75
N VAL A 276 11.12 20.55 2.05
CA VAL A 276 12.24 19.81 2.66
C VAL A 276 13.01 20.68 3.67
N PRO A 277 13.49 21.88 3.31
CA PRO A 277 14.07 22.82 4.30
C PRO A 277 13.11 23.17 5.44
N LEU A 278 11.83 23.43 5.14
CA LEU A 278 10.83 23.81 6.14
C LEU A 278 10.64 22.72 7.20
N TYR A 279 10.41 21.48 6.76
CA TYR A 279 10.16 20.34 7.66
C TYR A 279 11.44 19.86 8.36
N SER A 280 12.63 20.23 7.88
CA SER A 280 13.89 20.00 8.59
C SER A 280 14.09 20.90 9.81
N GLY A 281 13.29 21.96 9.93
CA GLY A 281 13.47 23.02 10.93
C GLY A 281 14.59 24.01 10.60
N ARG A 282 15.42 23.74 9.58
CA ARG A 282 16.54 24.61 9.19
C ARG A 282 16.07 25.89 8.51
N PHE A 283 14.92 25.87 7.83
CA PHE A 283 14.43 27.06 7.11
C PHE A 283 14.21 28.27 8.03
N ASP A 284 13.81 28.05 9.28
CA ASP A 284 13.55 29.14 10.23
C ASP A 284 14.81 29.76 10.83
N ASP A 285 15.97 29.14 10.62
CA ASP A 285 17.26 29.70 11.04
C ASP A 285 17.57 30.96 10.22
N PRO A 286 17.75 32.14 10.83
CA PRO A 286 18.18 33.34 10.12
C PRO A 286 19.52 33.18 9.39
N ALA A 287 20.40 32.30 9.88
CA ALA A 287 21.69 31.98 9.29
C ALA A 287 21.65 30.78 8.33
N TYR A 288 20.45 30.32 7.93
CA TYR A 288 20.30 29.22 6.99
C TYR A 288 21.05 29.48 5.68
N ASP A 289 22.06 28.65 5.41
CA ASP A 289 22.80 28.63 4.16
C ASP A 289 22.27 27.50 3.25
N PRO A 290 21.47 27.80 2.23
CA PRO A 290 20.94 26.80 1.31
C PRO A 290 22.03 26.17 0.43
N ASP A 291 23.16 26.82 0.20
CA ASP A 291 24.21 26.28 -0.68
C ASP A 291 24.97 25.13 -0.01
N SER A 292 24.95 25.08 1.33
CA SER A 292 25.47 23.98 2.15
C SER A 292 24.47 22.87 2.46
N ASP A 293 23.17 23.08 2.18
CA ASP A 293 22.09 22.13 2.53
C ASP A 293 21.65 21.32 1.29
N PRO A 294 21.91 20.00 1.25
CA PRO A 294 21.44 19.15 0.15
C PRO A 294 19.93 19.18 -0.06
N GLY A 295 19.15 19.44 1.00
CA GLY A 295 17.70 19.53 0.96
C GLY A 295 17.17 20.83 0.35
N SER A 296 17.98 21.89 0.29
CA SER A 296 17.58 23.20 -0.26
C SER A 296 17.22 23.14 -1.75
N ARG A 297 17.67 22.10 -2.44
CA ARG A 297 17.44 21.92 -3.88
C ARG A 297 16.40 20.86 -4.15
N ALA A 298 15.63 20.40 -3.16
CA ALA A 298 14.66 19.32 -3.34
C ALA A 298 13.43 19.77 -4.15
N GLY A 299 12.95 21.00 -3.95
CA GLY A 299 11.70 21.45 -4.55
C GLY A 299 10.48 20.74 -3.97
N ILE A 300 9.41 20.69 -4.77
CA ILE A 300 8.25 19.82 -4.53
C ILE A 300 8.64 18.38 -4.90
N THR A 301 8.83 17.55 -3.88
CA THR A 301 9.15 16.11 -4.01
C THR A 301 7.90 15.29 -4.31
N CYS A 302 8.08 14.01 -4.71
CA CYS A 302 7.00 13.04 -4.84
C CYS A 302 6.13 13.01 -3.58
N MET A 303 6.77 12.93 -2.41
CA MET A 303 6.07 12.85 -1.13
C MET A 303 5.47 14.18 -0.70
N THR A 304 5.96 15.32 -1.17
CA THR A 304 5.28 16.61 -0.91
C THR A 304 3.86 16.59 -1.48
N CYS A 305 3.67 16.01 -2.67
CA CYS A 305 2.34 15.87 -3.26
C CYS A 305 1.59 14.65 -2.71
N HIS A 306 2.20 13.47 -2.73
CA HIS A 306 1.52 12.20 -2.46
C HIS A 306 1.24 11.94 -0.97
N ALA A 307 1.93 12.64 -0.06
CA ALA A 307 1.64 12.58 1.38
C ALA A 307 0.48 13.50 1.79
N VAL A 308 -0.06 14.32 0.89
CA VAL A 308 -1.25 15.11 1.18
C VAL A 308 -2.44 14.17 1.39
N ASP A 309 -3.11 14.31 2.52
CA ASP A 309 -4.25 13.46 2.89
C ASP A 309 -5.58 14.20 2.96
N ALA A 310 -5.56 15.52 3.09
CA ALA A 310 -6.73 16.38 3.01
C ALA A 310 -6.38 17.76 2.46
N ILE A 311 -7.37 18.38 1.83
CA ILE A 311 -7.35 19.80 1.46
C ILE A 311 -8.08 20.54 2.58
N GLY A 312 -7.41 21.48 3.25
CA GLY A 312 -7.99 22.20 4.38
C GLY A 312 -9.05 23.21 3.96
N SER A 313 -8.81 23.95 2.86
CA SER A 313 -9.81 24.80 2.23
C SER A 313 -9.37 25.29 0.84
N PRO A 314 -10.28 25.83 0.01
CA PRO A 314 -9.92 26.45 -1.27
C PRO A 314 -9.34 27.88 -1.12
N ARG A 315 -8.82 28.24 0.07
CA ARG A 315 -8.22 29.57 0.31
C ARG A 315 -6.82 29.71 -0.27
N GLY A 316 -6.12 28.60 -0.50
CA GLY A 316 -4.73 28.59 -0.93
C GLY A 316 -3.74 28.73 0.23
N ASN A 317 -2.53 29.25 -0.04
CA ASN A 317 -1.45 29.40 0.97
C ASN A 317 -1.06 28.08 1.68
N ALA A 318 -0.91 27.01 0.91
CA ALA A 318 -0.61 25.66 1.38
C ALA A 318 -1.65 25.10 2.37
N ASP A 319 -2.94 25.45 2.24
CA ASP A 319 -4.01 24.90 3.09
C ASP A 319 -4.32 23.44 2.72
N TYR A 320 -3.34 22.57 2.95
CA TYR A 320 -3.39 21.13 2.86
C TYR A 320 -2.88 20.52 4.15
N ARG A 321 -3.16 19.23 4.30
CA ARG A 321 -2.77 18.43 5.44
C ARG A 321 -1.77 17.38 4.98
N LEU A 322 -0.61 17.32 5.63
CA LEU A 322 0.48 16.41 5.29
C LEU A 322 0.62 15.37 6.40
N SER A 323 0.34 14.10 6.12
CA SER A 323 0.61 12.97 7.03
C SER A 323 1.68 12.06 6.47
N ASP A 324 2.35 11.30 7.33
CA ASP A 324 3.19 10.20 6.88
C ASP A 324 2.34 9.03 6.39
N PRO A 325 2.42 8.64 5.11
CA PRO A 325 1.71 7.47 4.63
C PRO A 325 2.20 6.20 5.36
N PRO A 326 1.30 5.25 5.68
CA PRO A 326 1.71 4.02 6.34
C PRO A 326 2.80 3.27 5.56
N PRO A 327 3.93 2.90 6.21
CA PRO A 327 4.99 2.17 5.53
C PRO A 327 4.65 0.70 5.31
N TYR A 328 5.26 0.13 4.28
CA TYR A 328 5.38 -1.32 4.16
C TYR A 328 6.46 -1.85 5.12
N PRO A 329 6.37 -3.10 5.60
CA PRO A 329 7.44 -3.77 6.31
C PRO A 329 8.81 -3.55 5.66
N PHE A 330 9.80 -3.23 6.49
CA PHE A 330 11.18 -2.95 6.08
C PHE A 330 11.40 -1.72 5.22
N ASP A 331 10.44 -0.78 5.19
CA ASP A 331 10.68 0.53 4.59
C ASP A 331 11.88 1.22 5.26
N GLY A 332 12.78 1.79 4.45
CA GLY A 332 14.02 2.42 4.93
C GLY A 332 15.10 1.48 5.46
N ALA A 333 14.93 0.15 5.39
CA ALA A 333 15.96 -0.78 5.85
C ALA A 333 17.21 -0.75 4.97
N ASP A 334 18.42 -0.78 5.54
CA ASP A 334 19.68 -0.79 4.77
C ASP A 334 20.03 -2.16 4.18
N ASN A 335 19.57 -3.23 4.83
CA ASN A 335 19.90 -4.60 4.43
C ASN A 335 19.32 -4.94 3.04
N PRO A 336 20.13 -5.42 2.07
CA PRO A 336 19.67 -5.69 0.71
C PRO A 336 18.52 -6.71 0.62
N LEU A 337 18.53 -7.74 1.47
CA LEU A 337 17.45 -8.74 1.53
C LEU A 337 16.15 -8.10 2.01
N LEU A 338 16.21 -7.27 3.06
CA LEU A 338 15.03 -6.58 3.58
C LEU A 338 14.46 -5.57 2.58
N LYS A 339 15.30 -4.83 1.84
CA LYS A 339 14.86 -3.97 0.72
C LYS A 339 14.14 -4.78 -0.35
N THR A 340 14.69 -5.95 -0.70
CA THR A 340 14.08 -6.84 -1.70
C THR A 340 12.73 -7.35 -1.22
N LEU A 341 12.62 -7.75 0.05
CA LEU A 341 11.35 -8.17 0.64
C LEU A 341 10.32 -7.03 0.68
N ASN A 342 10.72 -5.81 1.03
CA ASN A 342 9.84 -4.64 0.97
C ASN A 342 9.27 -4.43 -0.44
N ARG A 343 10.14 -4.38 -1.46
CA ARG A 343 9.73 -4.21 -2.87
C ARG A 343 8.82 -5.34 -3.33
N GLN A 344 9.16 -6.60 -3.00
CA GLN A 344 8.33 -7.75 -3.33
C GLN A 344 6.96 -7.67 -2.68
N LEU A 345 6.88 -7.20 -1.44
CA LEU A 345 5.63 -7.06 -0.71
C LEU A 345 4.72 -5.99 -1.34
N ILE A 346 5.29 -4.85 -1.75
CA ILE A 346 4.57 -3.81 -2.51
C ILE A 346 4.05 -4.38 -3.83
N ARG A 347 4.86 -5.15 -4.57
CA ARG A 347 4.43 -5.78 -5.84
C ARG A 347 3.31 -6.80 -5.63
N ALA A 348 3.42 -7.64 -4.60
CA ALA A 348 2.46 -8.70 -4.30
C ALA A 348 1.10 -8.16 -3.81
N LYS A 349 1.11 -7.08 -3.03
CA LYS A 349 -0.09 -6.44 -2.47
C LYS A 349 -0.01 -4.92 -2.61
N PRO A 350 -0.22 -4.35 -3.81
CA PRO A 350 -0.03 -2.92 -4.06
C PRO A 350 -1.17 -2.04 -3.54
N GLU A 351 -2.25 -2.61 -3.00
CA GLU A 351 -3.47 -1.86 -2.68
C GLU A 351 -3.23 -0.76 -1.65
N LEU A 352 -2.51 -1.03 -0.55
CA LEU A 352 -2.17 0.00 0.43
C LEU A 352 -1.35 1.12 -0.22
N HIS A 353 -0.30 0.78 -0.98
CA HIS A 353 0.53 1.75 -1.69
C HIS A 353 -0.30 2.68 -2.60
N LYS A 354 -1.24 2.12 -3.38
CA LYS A 354 -2.10 2.90 -4.27
C LYS A 354 -3.05 3.81 -3.51
N GLN A 355 -3.67 3.30 -2.43
CA GLN A 355 -4.64 4.07 -1.65
C GLN A 355 -3.97 5.17 -0.80
N SER A 356 -2.76 4.92 -0.28
CA SER A 356 -2.06 5.87 0.59
C SER A 356 -1.41 7.01 -0.19
N LEU A 357 -0.90 6.74 -1.40
CA LEU A 357 -0.18 7.74 -2.21
C LEU A 357 -1.03 8.40 -3.30
N LEU A 358 -2.12 7.79 -3.77
CA LEU A 358 -2.95 8.37 -4.84
C LEU A 358 -4.44 8.39 -4.46
N LYS A 359 -4.77 9.31 -3.54
CA LYS A 359 -6.12 9.57 -3.04
C LYS A 359 -6.99 10.32 -4.07
N PRO A 360 -8.34 10.25 -4.01
CA PRO A 360 -9.23 10.96 -4.93
C PRO A 360 -8.98 12.48 -5.03
N LEU A 361 -8.55 13.12 -3.93
CA LEU A 361 -8.23 14.54 -3.89
C LEU A 361 -7.20 14.95 -4.95
N HIS A 362 -6.23 14.09 -5.29
CA HIS A 362 -5.16 14.42 -6.25
C HIS A 362 -5.67 14.65 -7.68
N LYS A 363 -6.91 14.23 -7.96
CA LYS A 363 -7.58 14.45 -9.26
C LYS A 363 -8.38 15.75 -9.31
N SER A 364 -8.58 16.41 -8.17
CA SER A 364 -9.41 17.62 -8.08
C SER A 364 -8.59 18.88 -8.36
N ALA A 365 -9.24 19.94 -8.85
CA ALA A 365 -8.60 21.22 -9.07
C ALA A 365 -8.20 21.91 -7.75
N GLU A 366 -8.95 21.65 -6.68
CA GLU A 366 -8.68 22.13 -5.32
C GLU A 366 -7.32 21.68 -4.80
N PHE A 367 -6.87 20.47 -5.14
CA PHE A 367 -5.55 19.98 -4.73
C PHE A 367 -4.44 20.92 -5.22
N CYS A 368 -4.43 21.23 -6.51
CA CYS A 368 -3.48 22.18 -7.08
C CYS A 368 -3.66 23.59 -6.52
N SER A 369 -4.91 23.98 -6.18
CA SER A 369 -5.23 25.30 -5.62
C SER A 369 -4.50 25.59 -4.31
N THR A 370 -4.13 24.56 -3.55
CA THR A 370 -3.44 24.74 -2.27
C THR A 370 -2.13 25.52 -2.43
N CYS A 371 -1.42 25.34 -3.55
CA CYS A 371 -0.23 26.13 -3.92
C CYS A 371 -0.50 27.17 -5.02
N HIS A 372 -1.43 26.90 -5.96
CA HIS A 372 -1.72 27.78 -7.10
C HIS A 372 -2.78 28.86 -6.85
N LYS A 373 -3.21 29.00 -5.60
CA LYS A 373 -3.96 30.13 -5.09
C LYS A 373 -3.22 30.68 -3.88
N VAL A 374 -2.91 31.96 -3.91
CA VAL A 374 -2.09 32.63 -2.91
C VAL A 374 -2.72 33.98 -2.54
N HIS A 375 -2.49 34.38 -1.31
CA HIS A 375 -2.71 35.73 -0.82
C HIS A 375 -1.56 36.13 0.10
N LEU A 376 -1.23 37.41 0.11
CA LEU A 376 -0.20 37.97 0.96
C LEU A 376 -0.87 38.38 2.28
N PRO A 377 -0.55 37.71 3.41
CA PRO A 377 -1.11 38.06 4.72
C PRO A 377 -0.43 39.32 5.27
N GLU A 378 -1.10 39.96 6.24
CA GLU A 378 -0.52 41.11 6.97
C GLU A 378 0.80 40.75 7.66
N ALA A 379 0.94 39.52 8.17
CA ALA A 379 2.20 39.04 8.74
C ALA A 379 3.39 39.12 7.76
N LEU A 380 3.14 39.08 6.44
CA LEU A 380 4.18 39.24 5.43
C LEU A 380 4.40 40.70 5.05
N ASN A 381 3.33 41.48 4.88
CA ASN A 381 3.40 42.80 4.23
C ASN A 381 3.15 44.02 5.15
N HIS A 382 2.73 43.83 6.40
CA HIS A 382 2.38 44.88 7.38
C HIS A 382 1.37 45.94 6.87
N TYR A 383 0.53 45.59 5.89
CA TYR A 383 -0.43 46.51 5.30
C TYR A 383 -1.87 46.00 5.40
N ARG A 384 -2.21 44.98 4.61
CA ARG A 384 -3.53 44.33 4.61
C ARG A 384 -3.44 43.01 3.87
N TRP A 385 -4.51 42.22 3.94
CA TRP A 385 -4.69 41.10 3.02
C TRP A 385 -4.65 41.58 1.55
N LEU A 386 -3.77 41.01 0.74
CA LEU A 386 -3.68 41.27 -0.70
C LEU A 386 -3.78 39.98 -1.49
N ARG A 387 -4.48 40.02 -2.62
CA ARG A 387 -4.54 38.89 -3.55
C ARG A 387 -3.17 38.71 -4.22
N GLY A 388 -2.59 37.52 -4.10
CA GLY A 388 -1.42 37.10 -4.86
C GLY A 388 -1.82 36.33 -6.11
N GLN A 389 -0.95 35.43 -6.55
CA GLN A 389 -1.22 34.51 -7.67
C GLN A 389 -2.53 33.73 -7.44
N ASN A 390 -3.41 33.67 -8.44
CA ASN A 390 -4.68 32.96 -8.32
C ASN A 390 -5.11 32.34 -9.65
N HIS A 391 -4.56 31.17 -9.92
CA HIS A 391 -4.91 30.40 -11.11
C HIS A 391 -6.21 29.63 -10.92
N TYR A 392 -6.50 29.18 -9.70
CA TYR A 392 -7.67 28.37 -9.41
C TYR A 392 -8.98 29.12 -9.70
N ASP A 393 -9.16 30.31 -9.15
CA ASP A 393 -10.39 31.07 -9.40
C ASP A 393 -10.46 31.51 -10.87
N SER A 394 -9.33 31.87 -11.48
CA SER A 394 -9.27 32.21 -12.91
C SER A 394 -9.69 31.03 -13.80
N PHE A 395 -9.27 29.81 -13.45
CA PHE A 395 -9.66 28.57 -14.13
C PHE A 395 -11.14 28.28 -13.95
N LEU A 396 -11.66 28.28 -12.71
CA LEU A 396 -13.09 28.12 -12.44
C LEU A 396 -13.92 29.18 -13.16
N MET A 397 -13.36 30.38 -13.29
CA MET A 397 -13.97 31.49 -13.98
C MET A 397 -13.70 31.51 -15.50
N SER A 398 -13.22 30.42 -16.07
CA SER A 398 -13.10 30.23 -17.52
C SER A 398 -14.12 29.24 -18.06
N GLY A 399 -14.45 29.34 -19.35
CA GLY A 399 -15.27 28.36 -20.06
C GLY A 399 -14.66 26.95 -20.12
N VAL A 400 -13.35 26.81 -19.87
CA VAL A 400 -12.67 25.50 -19.85
C VAL A 400 -13.14 24.62 -18.71
N SER A 401 -13.41 25.21 -17.55
CA SER A 401 -13.68 24.46 -16.31
C SER A 401 -15.03 23.75 -16.28
N GLY A 402 -16.00 24.20 -17.10
CA GLY A 402 -17.38 23.72 -17.02
C GLY A 402 -18.26 24.43 -15.97
N HIS A 403 -17.71 25.38 -15.19
CA HIS A 403 -18.45 26.03 -14.10
C HIS A 403 -19.19 27.31 -14.51
N ARG A 404 -18.87 27.88 -15.67
CA ARG A 404 -19.52 29.11 -16.16
C ARG A 404 -20.32 28.92 -17.43
N VAL A 405 -21.20 29.88 -17.72
CA VAL A 405 -22.06 29.93 -18.93
C VAL A 405 -21.25 29.85 -20.22
N ASP A 406 -20.06 30.44 -20.28
CA ASP A 406 -19.18 30.36 -21.45
C ASP A 406 -18.70 28.93 -21.78
N SER A 407 -18.72 28.03 -20.80
CA SER A 407 -18.44 26.60 -21.01
C SER A 407 -19.45 25.90 -21.91
N PHE A 408 -20.64 26.51 -22.12
CA PHE A 408 -21.59 26.05 -23.13
C PHE A 408 -21.05 26.18 -24.55
N TYR A 409 -20.25 27.22 -24.81
CA TYR A 409 -19.74 27.52 -26.14
C TYR A 409 -18.35 26.95 -26.39
N TYR A 410 -17.49 26.91 -25.37
CA TYR A 410 -16.12 26.43 -25.49
C TYR A 410 -15.56 25.98 -24.14
N PRO A 411 -14.82 24.85 -24.09
CA PRO A 411 -14.55 23.89 -25.15
C PRO A 411 -15.70 22.88 -25.35
N PRO A 412 -15.72 22.10 -26.46
CA PRO A 412 -16.75 21.08 -26.68
C PRO A 412 -16.91 20.07 -25.54
N LYS A 413 -15.83 19.82 -24.78
CA LYS A 413 -15.84 19.03 -23.55
C LYS A 413 -15.05 19.77 -22.48
N ALA A 414 -15.73 20.19 -21.42
CA ALA A 414 -15.12 20.82 -20.27
C ALA A 414 -14.02 19.94 -19.64
N LYS A 415 -13.03 20.60 -19.04
CA LYS A 415 -11.95 20.00 -18.26
C LYS A 415 -12.21 20.35 -16.81
N ALA A 416 -12.59 19.36 -16.01
CA ALA A 416 -13.03 19.59 -14.63
C ALA A 416 -11.84 19.78 -13.67
N GLY A 417 -10.66 19.26 -14.02
CA GLY A 417 -9.47 19.34 -13.19
C GLY A 417 -8.25 19.90 -13.92
N CYS A 418 -7.34 20.51 -13.17
CA CYS A 418 -6.03 20.95 -13.67
C CYS A 418 -5.23 19.78 -14.28
N ALA A 419 -5.32 18.61 -13.65
CA ALA A 419 -4.62 17.39 -14.08
C ALA A 419 -5.06 16.90 -15.48
N ASP A 420 -6.28 17.21 -15.92
CA ASP A 420 -6.78 16.78 -17.25
C ASP A 420 -6.03 17.42 -18.43
N CYS A 421 -5.25 18.48 -18.17
CA CYS A 421 -4.40 19.18 -19.13
C CYS A 421 -2.91 19.10 -18.75
N HIS A 422 -2.59 19.21 -17.46
CA HIS A 422 -1.21 19.30 -16.97
C HIS A 422 -0.58 17.95 -16.60
N MET A 423 -1.39 16.89 -16.49
CA MET A 423 -0.95 15.52 -16.18
C MET A 423 -1.69 14.47 -17.05
N PRO A 424 -1.61 14.57 -18.39
CA PRO A 424 -2.39 13.73 -19.31
C PRO A 424 -1.93 12.27 -19.41
#